data_AF-G4MAA6-F1
#
_entry.id   AF-G4MAA6-F1
#
_cell.length_a   1.000
_cell.length_b   1.000
_cell.length_c   1.000
_cell.angle_alpha   90.00
_cell.angle_beta   90.00
_cell.angle_gamma   90.00
#
_symmetry.space_group_name_H-M   'P 1'
#
loop_
_entity.id
_entity.type
_entity.pdbx_description
1 polymer ?
#
loop_
_entity_poly.entity_id
_entity_poly.type
_entity_poly.pdbx_seq_one_letter_code
_entity_poly.pdbx_strand_id
1 'polypeptide(L)'
;MKALKQSRHGHLVKALAFVAGALSVCAAAPAYAVLGGQPMSTPQGATATFAKAIAPAASASGASGASAAANFTVRSTTLASGTVVNEYLSEQGTVFGIAWKGQNVPNLPSMLGSYFPQYQQGLKAQRAARGGRGPVNVQDSGLVVESGGHMGSFTGRAYLPQSLPAGVSASDIQ
;
A
#
# COMPACT_ATOMS: atom_id res chain seq x y z
N MET A 1 -48.48 -61.56 43.39
CA MET A 1 -48.11 -60.22 42.87
C MET A 1 -47.52 -60.45 41.47
N LYS A 2 -48.29 -60.17 40.40
CA LYS A 2 -48.04 -59.12 39.37
C LYS A 2 -46.63 -59.20 38.74
N ALA A 3 -46.40 -59.19 37.43
CA ALA A 3 -47.22 -59.16 36.22
C ALA A 3 -46.27 -59.43 35.03
N LEU A 4 -46.74 -60.06 33.96
CA LEU A 4 -46.03 -60.13 32.68
C LEU A 4 -46.51 -58.97 31.80
N LYS A 5 -45.61 -58.14 31.26
CA LYS A 5 -45.90 -57.35 30.06
C LYS A 5 -44.65 -56.92 29.29
N GLN A 6 -44.58 -57.35 28.04
CA GLN A 6 -43.72 -56.82 26.98
C GLN A 6 -44.28 -55.50 26.42
N SER A 7 -43.41 -54.52 26.12
CA SER A 7 -43.62 -53.60 24.99
C SER A 7 -42.46 -52.65 24.68
N ARG A 8 -42.03 -52.74 23.41
CA ARG A 8 -41.82 -51.66 22.42
C ARG A 8 -40.48 -50.89 22.38
N HIS A 9 -39.78 -51.15 21.27
CA HIS A 9 -39.33 -50.21 20.24
C HIS A 9 -38.84 -48.82 20.68
N GLY A 10 -37.54 -48.60 20.47
CA GLY A 10 -36.94 -47.28 20.29
C GLY A 10 -35.85 -47.36 19.23
N HIS A 11 -36.15 -46.93 18.01
CA HIS A 11 -35.14 -46.66 16.98
C HIS A 11 -34.34 -45.44 17.41
N LEU A 12 -33.01 -45.55 17.47
CA LEU A 12 -32.14 -44.38 17.38
C LEU A 12 -31.03 -44.66 16.37
N VAL A 13 -31.36 -44.32 15.13
CA VAL A 13 -30.42 -43.89 14.10
C VAL A 13 -29.60 -42.74 14.68
N LYS A 14 -28.26 -42.82 14.57
CA LYS A 14 -27.34 -41.73 14.18
C LYS A 14 -25.90 -42.22 14.37
N ALA A 15 -25.39 -42.91 13.36
CA ALA A 15 -23.95 -43.07 13.21
C ALA A 15 -23.38 -41.72 12.75
N LEU A 16 -22.48 -41.19 13.57
CA LEU A 16 -21.78 -39.94 13.42
C LEU A 16 -20.70 -40.11 12.33
N ALA A 17 -20.82 -39.39 11.22
CA ALA A 17 -19.75 -39.26 10.24
C ALA A 17 -19.33 -37.79 10.17
N PHE A 18 -18.43 -37.39 11.08
CA PHE A 18 -17.68 -36.13 10.97
C PHE A 18 -16.61 -36.32 9.90
N VAL A 19 -16.91 -35.96 8.65
CA VAL A 19 -15.87 -35.75 7.65
C VAL A 19 -15.35 -34.33 7.85
N ALA A 20 -14.13 -34.25 8.37
CA ALA A 20 -13.36 -33.03 8.50
C ALA A 20 -13.04 -32.46 7.11
N GLY A 21 -13.86 -31.51 6.66
CA GLY A 21 -13.56 -30.68 5.50
C GLY A 21 -12.61 -29.56 5.89
N ALA A 22 -11.30 -29.80 5.77
CA ALA A 22 -10.30 -28.75 5.78
C ALA A 22 -10.45 -27.91 4.50
N LEU A 23 -11.07 -26.74 4.58
CA LEU A 23 -11.09 -25.76 3.51
C LEU A 23 -10.55 -24.43 4.03
N SER A 24 -9.24 -24.32 3.86
CA SER A 24 -8.46 -23.10 3.60
C SER A 24 -9.17 -21.79 3.95
N VAL A 25 -8.84 -21.23 5.13
CA VAL A 25 -9.01 -19.79 5.37
C VAL A 25 -8.10 -19.10 4.36
N CYS A 26 -8.68 -18.66 3.24
CA CYS A 26 -8.04 -17.74 2.32
C CYS A 26 -7.87 -16.43 3.11
N ALA A 27 -6.71 -16.26 3.75
CA ALA A 27 -6.31 -14.97 4.29
C ALA A 27 -6.21 -14.03 3.09
N ALA A 28 -7.25 -13.22 2.86
CA ALA A 28 -7.22 -12.18 1.86
C ALA A 28 -5.98 -11.32 2.14
N ALA A 29 -4.99 -11.42 1.25
CA ALA A 29 -3.75 -10.67 1.38
C ALA A 29 -4.10 -9.18 1.51
N PRO A 30 -3.39 -8.44 2.39
CA PRO A 30 -3.77 -7.08 2.72
C PRO A 30 -3.84 -6.20 1.46
N ALA A 31 -4.93 -5.45 1.35
CA ALA A 31 -5.28 -4.60 0.21
C ALA A 31 -4.50 -3.28 0.15
N TYR A 32 -3.18 -3.33 0.36
CA TYR A 32 -2.37 -2.14 0.59
C TYR A 32 -1.12 -2.14 -0.27
N ALA A 33 -0.79 -0.95 -0.77
CA ALA A 33 0.43 -0.69 -1.51
C ALA A 33 1.52 -0.77 -0.49
N VAL A 34 2.44 -1.71 -0.59
CA VAL A 34 3.59 -1.69 0.31
C VAL A 34 4.69 -1.00 -0.47
N LEU A 35 5.06 0.22 -0.06
CA LEU A 35 6.28 0.84 -0.56
C LEU A 35 7.44 -0.17 -0.38
N GLY A 36 8.17 -0.48 -1.45
CA GLY A 36 9.16 -1.55 -1.50
C GLY A 36 8.61 -2.97 -1.75
N GLY A 37 7.31 -3.10 -2.05
CA GLY A 37 6.62 -4.37 -2.26
C GLY A 37 5.68 -4.35 -3.48
N GLN A 38 4.63 -5.17 -3.43
CA GLN A 38 3.63 -5.28 -4.51
C GLN A 38 2.62 -4.12 -4.46
N PRO A 39 2.01 -3.75 -5.59
CA PRO A 39 0.97 -2.72 -5.62
C PRO A 39 -0.28 -3.15 -4.85
N MET A 40 -1.04 -2.19 -4.34
CA MET A 40 -2.25 -2.45 -3.55
C MET A 40 -3.26 -3.26 -4.33
N SER A 41 -4.08 -4.10 -3.70
CA SER A 41 -5.30 -4.54 -4.38
C SER A 41 -6.29 -3.39 -4.45
N THR A 42 -7.12 -3.33 -5.49
CA THR A 42 -8.10 -2.26 -5.66
C THR A 42 -9.18 -2.40 -4.57
N PRO A 43 -9.34 -1.42 -3.67
CA PRO A 43 -10.35 -1.51 -2.61
C PRO A 43 -11.77 -1.51 -3.18
N GLN A 44 -12.73 -2.01 -2.40
CA GLN A 44 -14.14 -1.97 -2.81
C GLN A 44 -14.60 -0.54 -3.08
N GLY A 45 -15.27 -0.33 -4.21
CA GLY A 45 -15.74 1.00 -4.65
C GLY A 45 -14.64 1.92 -5.19
N ALA A 46 -13.38 1.46 -5.26
CA ALA A 46 -12.30 2.17 -5.93
C ALA A 46 -12.18 1.74 -7.39
N THR A 47 -11.59 2.60 -8.22
CA THR A 47 -11.27 2.30 -9.62
C THR A 47 -9.77 2.42 -9.83
N ALA A 48 -9.15 1.43 -10.49
CA ALA A 48 -7.72 1.42 -10.79
C ALA A 48 -7.46 1.45 -12.30
N THR A 49 -6.42 2.14 -12.71
CA THR A 49 -5.94 2.22 -14.10
C THR A 49 -4.42 2.11 -14.13
N PHE A 50 -3.88 1.55 -15.20
CA PHE A 50 -2.44 1.40 -15.40
C PHE A 50 -2.01 2.21 -16.63
N ALA A 51 -0.90 2.91 -16.50
CA ALA A 51 -0.26 3.63 -17.58
C ALA A 51 1.24 3.33 -17.58
N LYS A 52 1.81 3.04 -18.75
CA LYS A 52 3.27 2.96 -18.90
C LYS A 52 3.81 4.38 -19.04
N ALA A 53 4.87 4.68 -18.30
CA ALA A 53 5.52 5.98 -18.29
C ALA A 53 7.01 5.82 -18.57
N ILE A 54 7.61 6.87 -19.11
CA ILE A 54 9.02 6.96 -19.42
C ILE A 54 9.56 8.16 -18.66
N ALA A 55 10.52 7.94 -17.76
CA ALA A 55 11.20 9.03 -17.09
C ALA A 55 12.01 9.82 -18.15
N PRO A 56 11.87 11.15 -18.18
CA PRO A 56 12.76 11.96 -19.00
C PRO A 56 14.20 11.70 -18.55
N ALA A 57 15.14 11.65 -19.50
CA ALA A 57 16.55 11.47 -19.19
C ALA A 57 16.97 12.52 -18.16
N ALA A 58 17.21 12.09 -16.91
CA ALA A 58 17.69 12.97 -15.87
C ALA A 58 19.04 13.55 -16.33
N SER A 59 19.07 14.86 -16.59
CA SER A 59 20.29 15.56 -16.97
C SER A 59 21.18 15.63 -15.73
N ALA A 60 22.08 14.66 -15.59
CA ALA A 60 23.14 14.75 -14.60
C ALA A 60 24.11 15.85 -15.05
N SER A 61 23.99 17.05 -14.47
CA SER A 61 24.97 18.12 -14.62
C SER A 61 26.30 17.66 -14.02
N GLY A 62 27.16 17.00 -14.80
CA GLY A 62 28.53 16.70 -14.36
C GLY A 62 29.24 15.51 -15.01
N ALA A 63 28.55 14.60 -15.69
CA ALA A 63 29.22 13.54 -16.42
C ALA A 63 28.45 13.19 -17.69
N SER A 64 29.14 13.23 -18.82
CA SER A 64 28.68 12.82 -20.15
C SER A 64 28.37 11.32 -20.19
N GLY A 65 27.25 10.94 -19.59
CA GLY A 65 26.57 9.68 -19.81
C GLY A 65 25.11 10.01 -20.07
N ALA A 66 24.62 9.69 -21.27
CA ALA A 66 23.19 9.79 -21.53
C ALA A 66 22.46 8.87 -20.54
N SER A 67 21.81 9.45 -19.53
CA SER A 67 20.91 8.72 -18.65
C SER A 67 19.83 8.11 -19.55
N ALA A 68 19.85 6.79 -19.72
CA ALA A 68 18.83 6.10 -20.50
C ALA A 68 17.47 6.42 -19.90
N ALA A 69 16.50 6.73 -20.77
CA ALA A 69 15.12 6.92 -20.35
C ALA A 69 14.62 5.65 -19.64
N ALA A 70 14.10 5.80 -18.42
CA ALA A 70 13.69 4.66 -17.60
C ALA A 70 12.21 4.37 -17.81
N ASN A 71 11.85 3.12 -18.09
CA ASN A 71 10.45 2.74 -18.15
C ASN A 71 9.96 2.38 -16.75
N PHE A 72 8.76 2.83 -16.41
CA PHE A 72 8.05 2.40 -15.21
C PHE A 72 6.55 2.35 -15.50
N THR A 73 5.79 1.75 -14.59
CA THR A 73 4.33 1.73 -14.67
C THR A 73 3.75 2.57 -13.56
N VAL A 74 2.81 3.44 -13.89
CA VAL A 74 1.98 4.13 -12.90
C VAL A 74 0.66 3.41 -12.79
N ARG A 75 0.36 2.90 -11.60
CA ARG A 75 -0.97 2.47 -11.24
C ARG A 75 -1.67 3.60 -10.50
N SER A 76 -2.76 4.11 -11.05
CA SER A 76 -3.58 5.14 -10.41
C SER A 76 -4.84 4.50 -9.85
N THR A 77 -5.11 4.67 -8.56
CA THR A 77 -6.29 4.16 -7.86
C THR A 77 -7.07 5.33 -7.27
N THR A 78 -8.29 5.56 -7.75
CA THR A 78 -9.23 6.52 -7.15
C THR A 78 -10.02 5.80 -6.07
N LEU A 79 -9.76 6.14 -4.81
CA LEU A 79 -10.45 5.58 -3.65
C LEU A 79 -11.91 6.06 -3.60
N ALA A 80 -12.76 5.33 -2.88
CA ALA A 80 -14.16 5.75 -2.63
C ALA A 80 -14.27 7.13 -1.95
N SER A 81 -13.21 7.56 -1.24
CA SER A 81 -13.11 8.90 -0.65
C SER A 81 -12.83 10.02 -1.67
N GLY A 82 -12.59 9.69 -2.94
CA GLY A 82 -12.14 10.62 -3.98
C GLY A 82 -10.64 10.92 -3.96
N THR A 83 -9.88 10.39 -2.99
CA THR A 83 -8.42 10.48 -3.00
C THR A 83 -7.85 9.62 -4.12
N VAL A 84 -7.06 10.23 -4.99
CA VAL A 84 -6.29 9.54 -6.02
C VAL A 84 -4.94 9.15 -5.44
N VAL A 85 -4.57 7.89 -5.61
CA VAL A 85 -3.29 7.32 -5.23
C VAL A 85 -2.57 6.86 -6.49
N ASN A 86 -1.38 7.39 -6.75
CA ASN A 86 -0.49 6.93 -7.79
C ASN A 86 0.59 6.05 -7.17
N GLU A 87 0.74 4.83 -7.66
CA GLU A 87 1.82 3.91 -7.30
C GLU A 87 2.76 3.82 -8.50
N TYR A 88 4.06 3.95 -8.25
CA TYR A 88 5.12 3.93 -9.24
C TYR A 88 5.86 2.61 -9.16
N LEU A 89 5.71 1.78 -10.18
CA LEU A 89 6.21 0.41 -10.22
C LEU A 89 7.42 0.32 -11.14
N SER A 90 8.48 -0.29 -10.64
CA SER A 90 9.64 -0.71 -11.43
C SER A 90 9.23 -1.74 -12.49
N GLU A 91 10.13 -2.05 -13.43
CA GLU A 91 9.91 -3.11 -14.42
C GLU A 91 9.68 -4.48 -13.76
N GLN A 92 10.17 -4.67 -12.53
CA GLN A 92 9.97 -5.88 -11.72
C GLN A 92 8.62 -5.89 -10.98
N GLY A 93 7.80 -4.84 -11.13
CA GLY A 93 6.51 -4.71 -10.48
C GLY A 93 6.57 -4.25 -9.02
N THR A 94 7.75 -3.87 -8.51
CA THR A 94 7.92 -3.36 -7.15
C THR A 94 7.60 -1.87 -7.09
N VAL A 95 6.76 -1.47 -6.13
CA VAL A 95 6.41 -0.07 -5.86
C VAL A 95 7.62 0.64 -5.24
N PHE A 96 8.23 1.57 -5.96
CA PHE A 96 9.37 2.37 -5.46
C PHE A 96 8.95 3.78 -5.02
N GLY A 97 7.76 4.22 -5.42
CA GLY A 97 7.19 5.50 -5.05
C GLY A 97 5.67 5.47 -5.02
N ILE A 98 5.10 6.33 -4.19
CA ILE A 98 3.67 6.60 -4.10
C ILE A 98 3.44 8.11 -4.06
N ALA A 99 2.36 8.56 -4.67
CA ALA A 99 1.87 9.93 -4.55
C ALA A 99 0.35 9.92 -4.34
N TRP A 100 -0.17 10.95 -3.69
CA TRP A 100 -1.59 11.08 -3.47
C TRP A 100 -2.06 12.52 -3.57
N LYS A 101 -3.32 12.66 -3.98
CA LYS A 101 -4.04 13.93 -3.97
C LYS A 101 -5.52 13.70 -3.67
N GLY A 102 -6.12 14.53 -2.82
CA GLY A 102 -7.55 14.46 -2.55
C GLY A 102 -7.97 15.10 -1.24
N GLN A 103 -9.22 14.86 -0.87
CA GLN A 103 -9.81 15.48 0.34
C GLN A 103 -9.23 14.95 1.63
N ASN A 104 -8.69 13.73 1.61
CA ASN A 104 -8.13 13.05 2.76
C ASN A 104 -6.76 12.45 2.43
N VAL A 105 -5.88 12.45 3.42
CA VAL A 105 -4.63 11.67 3.36
C VAL A 105 -5.00 10.18 3.39
N PRO A 106 -4.41 9.35 2.53
CA PRO A 106 -4.64 7.91 2.55
C PRO A 106 -4.08 7.26 3.82
N ASN A 107 -4.41 6.00 4.06
CA ASN A 107 -3.90 5.25 5.21
C ASN A 107 -2.37 5.02 5.07
N LEU A 108 -1.57 5.96 5.59
CA LEU A 108 -0.11 5.90 5.55
C LEU A 108 0.49 4.65 6.22
N PRO A 109 0.00 4.15 7.38
CA PRO A 109 0.46 2.87 7.92
C PRO A 109 0.40 1.73 6.89
N SER A 110 -0.71 1.64 6.18
CA SER A 110 -0.91 0.64 5.13
C SER A 110 0.00 0.86 3.93
N MET A 111 0.19 2.11 3.51
CA MET A 111 0.98 2.46 2.32
C MET A 111 2.49 2.32 2.50
N LEU A 112 2.98 2.66 3.69
CA LEU A 112 4.41 2.64 4.00
C LEU A 112 4.85 1.28 4.54
N GLY A 113 3.92 0.47 5.08
CA GLY A 113 4.23 -0.86 5.60
C GLY A 113 5.39 -0.83 6.60
N SER A 114 6.47 -1.57 6.30
CA SER A 114 7.67 -1.63 7.14
C SER A 114 8.41 -0.31 7.32
N TYR A 115 8.18 0.68 6.44
CA TYR A 115 8.75 2.03 6.53
C TYR A 115 7.95 2.96 7.46
N PHE A 116 6.77 2.56 7.90
CA PHE A 116 5.93 3.41 8.76
C PHE A 116 6.59 3.78 10.12
N PRO A 117 7.32 2.88 10.82
CA PRO A 117 8.06 3.26 12.03
C PRO A 117 9.12 4.34 11.77
N GLN A 118 9.84 4.25 10.65
CA GLN A 118 10.83 5.26 10.25
C GLN A 118 10.17 6.61 9.99
N TYR A 119 9.02 6.61 9.31
CA TYR A 119 8.19 7.81 9.13
C TYR A 119 7.79 8.45 10.46
N GLN A 120 7.31 7.66 11.43
CA GLN A 120 6.95 8.18 12.75
C GLN A 120 8.13 8.79 13.50
N GLN A 121 9.31 8.19 13.40
CA GLN A 121 10.54 8.74 13.97
C GLN A 121 10.91 10.07 13.32
N GLY A 122 10.86 10.14 11.99
CA GLY A 122 11.07 11.36 11.22
C GLY A 122 10.12 12.49 11.62
N LEU A 123 8.83 12.18 11.80
CA LEU A 123 7.84 13.16 12.28
C LEU A 123 8.19 13.71 13.68
N LYS A 124 8.61 12.84 14.60
CA LYS A 124 9.01 13.26 15.95
C LYS A 124 10.23 14.18 15.90
N ALA A 125 11.24 13.83 15.09
CA ALA A 125 12.43 14.63 14.90
C ALA A 125 12.11 16.00 14.26
N GLN A 126 11.27 16.02 13.21
CA GLN A 126 10.80 17.24 12.59
C GLN A 126 10.07 18.13 13.60
N ARG A 127 9.18 17.55 14.42
CA ARG A 127 8.43 18.28 15.43
C ARG A 127 9.33 18.87 16.52
N ALA A 128 10.38 18.15 16.91
CA ALA A 128 11.37 18.65 17.85
C ALA A 128 12.19 19.82 17.27
N ALA A 129 12.51 19.78 15.97
CA ALA A 129 13.33 20.80 15.31
C ALA A 129 12.56 22.06 14.88
N ARG A 130 11.32 21.90 14.39
CA ARG A 130 10.53 22.98 13.76
C ARG A 130 9.21 23.28 14.48
N GLY A 131 8.91 22.58 15.56
CA GLY A 131 7.63 22.65 16.25
C GLY A 131 6.51 21.87 15.54
N GLY A 132 5.29 22.01 16.04
CA GLY A 132 4.17 21.14 15.68
C GLY A 132 3.30 21.57 14.49
N ARG A 133 3.70 22.59 13.73
CA ARG A 133 2.87 23.19 12.67
C ARG A 133 3.63 23.18 11.34
N GLY A 134 2.98 22.75 10.27
CA GLY A 134 3.51 22.80 8.92
C GLY A 134 3.37 21.48 8.14
N PRO A 135 3.76 21.48 6.86
CA PRO A 135 3.78 20.26 6.06
C PRO A 135 4.78 19.26 6.64
N VAL A 136 4.47 17.99 6.42
CA VAL A 136 5.37 16.88 6.69
C VAL A 136 6.50 16.89 5.67
N ASN A 137 7.73 16.84 6.16
CA ASN A 137 8.92 16.68 5.32
C ASN A 137 9.92 15.82 6.08
N VAL A 138 9.82 14.50 5.88
CA VAL A 138 10.73 13.50 6.42
C VAL A 138 11.69 13.13 5.31
N GLN A 139 12.98 13.38 5.54
CA GLN A 139 14.06 13.01 4.63
C GLN A 139 15.05 12.15 5.41
N ASP A 140 15.06 10.86 5.10
CA ASP A 140 15.99 9.91 5.67
C ASP A 140 16.55 9.02 4.54
N SER A 141 17.67 8.36 4.81
CA SER A 141 18.44 7.61 3.81
C SER A 141 17.63 6.52 3.10
N GLY A 142 16.71 5.88 3.81
CA GLY A 142 15.83 4.83 3.29
C GLY A 142 14.44 5.28 2.88
N LEU A 143 14.01 6.50 3.24
CA LEU A 143 12.63 6.95 3.05
C LEU A 143 12.54 8.47 2.97
N VAL A 144 11.89 8.96 1.92
CA VAL A 144 11.42 10.34 1.86
C VAL A 144 9.90 10.35 1.91
N VAL A 145 9.32 11.18 2.77
CA VAL A 145 7.88 11.46 2.82
C VAL A 145 7.65 12.96 2.89
N GLU A 146 6.93 13.47 1.90
CA GLU A 146 6.51 14.87 1.84
C GLU A 146 4.99 14.90 1.79
N SER A 147 4.35 15.65 2.68
CA SER A 147 2.90 15.80 2.65
C SER A 147 2.46 17.15 3.17
N GLY A 148 1.44 17.72 2.56
CA GLY A 148 0.89 18.99 2.97
C GLY A 148 -0.46 19.25 2.33
N GLY A 149 -0.80 20.53 2.27
CA GLY A 149 -2.09 21.00 1.79
C GLY A 149 -2.88 21.70 2.88
N HIS A 150 -4.15 21.93 2.59
CA HIS A 150 -5.12 22.54 3.51
C HIS A 150 -6.28 21.58 3.77
N MET A 151 -7.16 21.95 4.70
CA MET A 151 -8.36 21.17 4.99
C MET A 151 -9.13 20.88 3.68
N GLY A 152 -9.33 19.60 3.35
CA GLY A 152 -10.03 19.16 2.14
C GLY A 152 -9.22 19.16 0.84
N SER A 153 -7.93 19.49 0.86
CA SER A 153 -7.04 19.38 -0.31
C SER A 153 -5.63 19.02 0.16
N PHE A 154 -5.40 17.73 0.30
CA PHE A 154 -4.11 17.17 0.67
C PHE A 154 -3.38 16.66 -0.55
N THR A 155 -2.07 16.85 -0.53
CA THR A 155 -1.14 16.25 -1.48
C THR A 155 0.03 15.66 -0.72
N GLY A 156 0.68 14.68 -1.31
CA GLY A 156 1.92 14.17 -0.78
C GLY A 156 2.50 13.07 -1.63
N ARG A 157 3.72 12.69 -1.29
CA ARG A 157 4.48 11.63 -1.92
C ARG A 157 5.36 10.94 -0.90
N ALA A 158 5.63 9.67 -1.15
CA ALA A 158 6.65 8.92 -0.46
C ALA A 158 7.42 8.06 -1.44
N TYR A 159 8.74 7.97 -1.31
CA TYR A 159 9.57 7.16 -2.18
C TYR A 159 10.81 6.65 -1.46
N LEU A 160 11.41 5.60 -2.02
CA LEU A 160 12.65 5.01 -1.54
C LEU A 160 13.81 5.54 -2.41
N PRO A 161 14.67 6.44 -1.91
CA PRO A 161 15.73 7.04 -2.72
C PRO A 161 16.66 6.00 -3.37
N GLN A 162 16.93 4.90 -2.65
CA GLN A 162 17.79 3.81 -3.10
C GLN A 162 17.10 2.82 -4.05
N SER A 163 15.79 2.93 -4.25
CA SER A 163 15.02 2.05 -5.14
C SER A 163 14.50 2.76 -6.40
N LEU A 164 14.89 4.02 -6.61
CA LEU A 164 14.61 4.72 -7.87
C LEU A 164 15.32 3.98 -9.02
N PRO A 165 14.58 3.56 -10.07
CA PRO A 165 15.21 2.98 -11.25
C PRO A 165 16.20 3.95 -11.90
N ALA A 166 17.23 3.42 -12.56
CA ALA A 166 18.22 4.25 -13.24
C ALA A 166 17.54 5.19 -14.25
N GLY A 167 17.75 6.50 -14.11
CA GLY A 167 17.12 7.53 -14.94
C GLY A 167 15.82 8.11 -14.38
N VAL A 168 15.25 7.54 -13.31
CA VAL A 168 14.11 8.10 -12.58
C VAL A 168 14.61 9.02 -11.46
N SER A 169 14.00 10.19 -11.37
CA SER A 169 14.25 11.20 -10.34
C SER A 169 13.07 11.30 -9.35
N ALA A 170 13.31 11.86 -8.17
CA ALA A 170 12.24 12.12 -7.21
C ALA A 170 11.13 13.02 -7.79
N SER A 171 11.46 13.91 -8.73
CA SER A 171 10.48 14.77 -9.42
C SER A 171 9.47 14.02 -10.28
N ASP A 172 9.76 12.78 -10.66
CA ASP A 172 8.85 11.94 -11.45
C ASP A 172 7.69 11.37 -10.60
N ILE A 173 7.75 11.50 -9.27
CA ILE A 173 6.75 11.00 -8.31
C ILE A 173 5.78 12.13 -7.92
N GLN A 174 4.53 12.08 -8.42
CA GLN A 174 3.54 13.17 -8.39
C GLN A 174 2.08 12.71 -8.26
#